data_AF-A0A0N4T054-F1
#
_entry.id   AF-A0A0N4T054-F1
#
_cell.length_a   1.000
_cell.length_b   1.000
_cell.length_c   1.000
_cell.angle_alpha   90.00
_cell.angle_beta   90.00
_cell.angle_gamma   90.00
#
_symmetry.space_group_name_H-M   'P 1'
#
loop_
_entity.id
_entity.type
_entity.pdbx_description
1 polymer ?
#
loop_
_entity_poly.entity_id
_entity_poly.type
_entity_poly.pdbx_seq_one_letter_code
_entity_poly.pdbx_strand_id
1 'polypeptide(L)'
;MSNHSPTIQMRITNLGLEFISEFITKILNQQCNFMIPFMDLSDPSLQINITNATISEFISPNIKLKPKSPHGIIIKATNGSLKSHSFFTTFLPLIFQTVTVTGEADVNASNFIVKLEMDVLTRNLHPLIKLRKCAMNIRNISVVYHTNSNLLNILSTMKNLMSQIIVRKISTEFCKRMNQTMIANVNDMIVRIPQYSKLLGNLYTNYEFQV
;
A
#
# COMPACT_ATOMS: atom_id res chain seq x y z
N MET A 1 6.90 25.05 -27.93
CA MET A 1 6.72 25.27 -26.48
C MET A 1 7.59 26.46 -26.11
N SER A 2 6.98 27.56 -25.66
CA SER A 2 7.68 28.80 -25.31
C SER A 2 8.46 28.62 -24.02
N ASN A 3 9.78 28.85 -24.06
CA ASN A 3 10.68 28.88 -22.91
C ASN A 3 10.39 30.12 -22.04
N HIS A 4 9.32 30.11 -21.26
CA HIS A 4 9.09 31.12 -20.24
C HIS A 4 9.55 30.59 -18.89
N SER A 5 10.48 31.29 -18.24
CA SER A 5 10.88 30.98 -16.87
C SER A 5 9.73 31.33 -15.92
N PRO A 6 9.37 30.43 -14.98
CA PRO A 6 8.27 30.68 -14.05
C PRO A 6 8.62 31.84 -13.11
N THR A 7 7.69 32.79 -12.97
CA THR A 7 7.80 33.95 -12.06
C THR A 7 7.68 33.51 -10.60
N ILE A 8 6.87 32.49 -10.31
CA ILE A 8 6.69 31.91 -8.98
C ILE A 8 7.28 30.51 -9.00
N GLN A 9 8.18 30.21 -8.06
CA GLN A 9 8.81 28.91 -7.94
C GLN A 9 8.63 28.37 -6.52
N MET A 10 8.12 27.15 -6.43
CA MET A 10 8.03 26.41 -5.17
C MET A 10 9.05 25.27 -5.19
N ARG A 11 9.90 25.22 -4.17
CA ARG A 11 10.87 24.14 -4.00
C ARG A 11 10.57 23.35 -2.74
N ILE A 12 10.28 22.06 -2.90
CA ILE A 12 10.23 21.12 -1.78
C ILE A 12 11.65 20.62 -1.51
N THR A 13 12.17 20.94 -0.32
CA THR A 13 13.51 20.53 0.11
C THR A 13 13.48 19.14 0.73
N ASN A 14 14.66 18.58 1.02
CA ASN A 14 14.75 17.31 1.77
C ASN A 14 14.06 17.41 3.15
N LEU A 15 14.16 18.54 3.83
CA LEU A 15 13.46 18.78 5.10
C LEU A 15 11.93 18.76 4.92
N GLY A 16 11.43 19.31 3.81
CA GLY A 16 10.00 19.24 3.48
C GLY A 16 9.54 17.79 3.25
N LEU A 17 10.36 16.97 2.59
CA LEU A 17 10.08 15.54 2.38
C LEU A 17 10.14 14.74 3.69
N GLU A 18 11.05 15.11 4.60
CA GLU A 18 11.16 14.52 5.93
C GLU A 18 9.92 14.82 6.77
N PHE A 19 9.46 16.07 6.79
CA PHE A 19 8.21 16.47 7.43
C PHE A 19 7.01 15.65 6.90
N ILE A 20 6.91 15.50 5.57
CA ILE A 20 5.85 14.66 4.95
C ILE A 20 5.96 13.21 5.43
N SER A 21 7.17 12.67 5.55
CA SER A 21 7.42 11.32 6.03
C SER A 21 6.92 11.09 7.46
N GLU A 22 7.24 12.04 8.36
CA GLU A 22 6.80 12.02 9.76
C GLU A 22 5.28 12.17 9.86
N PHE A 23 4.70 13.06 9.05
CA PHE A 23 3.26 13.26 9.00
C PHE A 23 2.51 11.98 8.57
N ILE A 24 2.98 11.30 7.52
CA ILE A 24 2.40 10.01 7.10
C ILE A 24 2.53 8.98 8.22
N THR A 25 3.71 8.89 8.86
CA THR A 25 3.94 7.97 9.98
C THR A 25 2.97 8.23 11.13
N LYS A 26 2.70 9.49 11.46
CA LYS A 26 1.74 9.88 12.49
C LYS A 26 0.31 9.47 12.13
N ILE A 27 -0.12 9.63 10.88
CA ILE A 27 -1.44 9.19 10.40
C ILE A 27 -1.58 7.67 10.55
N LEU A 28 -0.57 6.92 10.09
CA LEU A 28 -0.58 5.45 10.17
C LEU A 28 -0.65 4.95 11.62
N ASN A 29 0.01 5.65 12.55
CA ASN A 29 -0.06 5.33 13.98
C ASN A 29 -1.40 5.70 14.64
N GLN A 30 -2.17 6.63 14.08
CA GLN A 30 -3.47 7.03 14.63
C GLN A 30 -4.62 6.13 14.15
N GLN A 31 -4.50 5.53 12.97
CA GLN A 31 -5.51 4.64 12.41
C GLN A 31 -5.26 3.18 12.84
N CYS A 32 -5.49 2.84 14.11
CA CYS A 32 -5.28 1.47 14.60
C CYS A 32 -6.36 0.46 14.17
N ASN A 33 -7.48 0.89 13.58
CA ASN A 33 -8.56 0.00 13.12
C ASN A 33 -8.56 -0.14 11.59
N PHE A 34 -7.46 -0.61 11.02
CA PHE A 34 -7.49 -1.09 9.64
C PHE A 34 -8.20 -2.44 9.61
N MET A 35 -9.48 -2.47 9.23
CA MET A 35 -10.04 -3.69 8.65
C MET A 35 -9.28 -3.94 7.36
N ILE A 36 -8.64 -5.10 7.23
CA ILE A 36 -8.12 -5.53 5.95
C ILE A 36 -9.35 -5.82 5.09
N PRO A 37 -9.60 -5.05 4.04
CA PRO A 37 -10.69 -5.36 3.13
C PRO A 37 -10.38 -6.72 2.50
N PHE A 38 -11.36 -7.63 2.60
CA PHE A 38 -11.34 -9.01 2.12
C PHE A 38 -10.30 -9.24 1.02
N MET A 39 -9.30 -10.06 1.32
CA MET A 39 -8.38 -10.58 0.32
C MET A 39 -8.86 -11.97 -0.06
N ASP A 40 -9.51 -12.07 -1.22
CA ASP A 40 -9.73 -13.35 -1.84
C ASP A 40 -8.37 -13.93 -2.27
N LEU A 41 -7.85 -14.87 -1.47
CA LEU A 41 -6.58 -15.56 -1.71
C LEU A 41 -6.74 -16.77 -2.62
N SER A 42 -7.84 -16.88 -3.38
CA SER A 42 -7.99 -17.98 -4.33
C SER A 42 -6.81 -18.02 -5.33
N ASP A 43 -5.99 -19.05 -5.18
CA ASP A 43 -4.94 -19.47 -6.09
C ASP A 43 -5.41 -20.80 -6.73
N PRO A 44 -5.22 -21.01 -8.05
CA PRO A 44 -5.63 -22.25 -8.71
C PRO A 44 -5.05 -23.52 -8.06
N SER A 45 -3.90 -23.40 -7.39
CA SER A 45 -3.23 -24.51 -6.70
C SER A 45 -3.78 -24.81 -5.30
N LEU A 46 -4.46 -23.86 -4.67
CA LEU A 46 -5.02 -24.01 -3.33
C LEU A 46 -6.15 -22.99 -3.10
N GLN A 47 -7.39 -23.47 -3.09
CA GLN A 47 -8.54 -22.63 -2.83
C GLN A 47 -8.68 -22.38 -1.33
N ILE A 48 -8.17 -21.24 -0.88
CA ILE A 48 -8.35 -20.76 0.49
C ILE A 48 -9.17 -19.49 0.48
N ASN A 49 -10.31 -19.55 1.14
CA ASN A 49 -11.12 -18.40 1.42
C ASN A 49 -10.79 -17.88 2.82
N ILE A 50 -10.32 -16.63 2.91
CA ILE A 50 -10.06 -15.95 4.18
C ILE A 50 -11.20 -14.96 4.43
N THR A 51 -11.78 -15.05 5.61
CA THR A 51 -12.91 -14.24 6.05
C THR A 51 -12.60 -13.60 7.40
N ASN A 52 -13.23 -12.46 7.68
CA ASN A 52 -13.14 -11.76 8.98
C ASN A 52 -11.69 -11.51 9.44
N ALA A 53 -10.81 -11.11 8.52
CA ALA A 53 -9.44 -10.76 8.85
C ALA A 53 -9.39 -9.43 9.65
N THR A 54 -8.94 -9.51 10.89
CA THR A 54 -8.78 -8.36 11.80
C THR A 54 -7.31 -8.15 12.12
N ILE A 55 -6.84 -6.91 12.05
CA ILE A 55 -5.49 -6.56 12.52
C ILE A 55 -5.56 -6.33 14.02
N SER A 56 -4.83 -7.13 14.79
CA SER A 56 -4.74 -7.02 16.25
C SER A 56 -3.61 -6.09 16.69
N GLU A 57 -2.55 -6.01 15.89
CA GLU A 57 -1.41 -5.12 16.15
C GLU A 57 -0.83 -4.63 14.83
N PHE A 58 -0.51 -3.34 14.76
CA PHE A 58 0.17 -2.74 13.61
C PHE A 58 1.28 -1.82 14.09
N ILE A 59 2.48 -2.03 13.56
CA ILE A 59 3.62 -1.15 13.76
C ILE A 59 3.94 -0.51 12.42
N SER A 60 3.78 0.81 12.36
CA SER A 60 4.04 1.58 11.16
C SER A 60 5.49 1.40 10.70
N PRO A 61 5.73 1.23 9.39
CA PRO A 61 7.08 1.18 8.87
C PRO A 61 7.76 2.54 9.01
N ASN A 62 9.09 2.51 9.10
CA ASN A 62 9.93 3.70 8.94
C ASN A 62 9.88 4.14 7.47
N ILE A 63 9.25 5.28 7.22
CA ILE A 63 9.10 5.85 5.88
C ILE A 63 10.26 6.83 5.62
N LYS A 64 10.78 6.82 4.40
CA LYS A 64 11.77 7.79 3.90
C LYS A 64 11.40 8.20 2.48
N LEU A 65 11.29 9.50 2.25
CA LEU A 65 11.06 10.11 0.94
C LEU A 65 12.38 10.70 0.43
N LYS A 66 12.64 10.53 -0.87
CA LYS A 66 13.79 11.14 -1.54
C LYS A 66 13.37 11.69 -2.92
N PRO A 67 13.95 12.81 -3.37
CA PRO A 67 13.70 13.29 -4.72
C PRO A 67 14.26 12.30 -5.76
N LYS A 68 13.60 12.24 -6.92
CA LYS A 68 14.01 11.47 -8.10
C LYS A 68 14.10 12.41 -9.29
N SER A 69 15.24 12.40 -9.96
CA SER A 69 15.45 13.18 -11.19
C SER A 69 14.70 12.54 -12.39
N PRO A 70 14.15 13.33 -13.33
CA PRO A 70 14.12 14.80 -13.33
C PRO A 70 13.02 15.38 -12.42
N HIS A 71 11.84 14.74 -12.36
CA HIS A 71 10.72 15.22 -11.54
C HIS A 71 9.95 14.06 -10.93
N GLY A 72 10.27 13.71 -9.69
CA GLY A 72 9.66 12.58 -9.03
C GLY A 72 10.10 12.39 -7.59
N ILE A 73 9.53 11.36 -6.96
CA ILE A 73 9.75 11.01 -5.57
C ILE A 73 9.92 9.49 -5.47
N ILE A 74 10.94 9.06 -4.73
CA ILE A 74 11.10 7.67 -4.30
C ILE A 74 10.68 7.59 -2.84
N ILE A 75 9.78 6.66 -2.54
CA ILE A 75 9.37 6.34 -1.18
C ILE A 75 9.89 4.95 -0.83
N LYS A 76 10.57 4.85 0.31
CA LYS A 76 10.97 3.57 0.91
C LYS A 76 10.35 3.48 2.29
N ALA A 77 9.59 2.42 2.54
CA ALA A 77 9.09 2.10 3.87
C ALA A 77 9.69 0.76 4.31
N THR A 78 10.26 0.71 5.52
CA THR A 78 10.97 -0.47 6.04
C THR A 78 10.59 -0.76 7.49
N ASN A 79 10.76 -2.00 7.93
CA ASN A 79 10.57 -2.41 9.34
C ASN A 79 9.14 -2.26 9.87
N GLY A 80 8.13 -2.24 9.00
CA GLY A 80 6.74 -2.36 9.44
C GLY A 80 6.42 -3.80 9.85
N SER A 81 5.42 -3.96 10.71
CA SER A 81 4.88 -5.28 11.07
C SER A 81 3.38 -5.21 11.34
N LEU A 82 2.72 -6.35 11.19
CA LEU A 82 1.33 -6.54 11.58
C LEU A 82 1.12 -7.91 12.22
N LYS A 83 0.19 -7.97 13.15
CA LYS A 83 -0.46 -9.21 13.58
C LYS A 83 -1.91 -9.15 13.17
N SER A 84 -2.41 -10.26 12.62
CA SER A 84 -3.81 -10.37 12.25
C SER A 84 -4.36 -11.71 12.64
N HIS A 85 -5.63 -11.72 13.01
CA HIS A 85 -6.43 -12.91 13.22
C HIS A 85 -7.43 -13.03 12.07
N SER A 86 -7.73 -14.26 11.63
CA SER A 86 -8.64 -14.49 10.52
C SER A 86 -9.28 -15.87 10.58
N PHE A 87 -10.43 -16.01 9.95
CA PHE A 87 -11.08 -17.31 9.73
C PHE A 87 -10.78 -17.77 8.32
N PHE A 88 -10.51 -19.06 8.14
CA PHE A 88 -10.25 -19.61 6.82
C PHE A 88 -11.11 -20.83 6.54
N THR A 89 -11.41 -21.03 5.27
CA THR A 89 -11.99 -22.26 4.71
C THR A 89 -11.12 -22.71 3.54
N THR A 90 -10.74 -23.98 3.52
CA THR A 90 -9.95 -24.58 2.45
C THR A 90 -10.53 -25.91 2.01
N PHE A 91 -10.29 -26.27 0.75
CA PHE A 91 -10.73 -27.51 0.15
C PHE A 91 -9.51 -28.39 -0.13
N LEU A 92 -9.37 -29.47 0.63
CA LEU A 92 -8.26 -30.41 0.48
C LEU A 92 -8.73 -31.61 -0.36
N PRO A 93 -8.16 -31.83 -1.56
CA PRO A 93 -8.41 -33.04 -2.31
C PRO A 93 -7.68 -34.20 -1.63
N LEU A 94 -8.42 -35.12 -1.01
CA LEU A 94 -7.93 -36.43 -0.60
C LEU A 94 -8.18 -37.44 -1.74
N ILE A 95 -7.46 -38.57 -1.71
CA ILE A 95 -7.42 -39.60 -2.77
C ILE A 95 -8.83 -40.01 -3.26
N PHE A 96 -9.85 -39.98 -2.39
CA PHE A 96 -11.22 -40.40 -2.73
C PHE A 96 -12.30 -39.34 -2.47
N GLN A 97 -11.96 -38.17 -1.92
CA GLN A 97 -12.94 -37.12 -1.59
C GLN A 97 -12.28 -35.77 -1.33
N THR A 98 -12.99 -34.69 -1.64
CA THR A 98 -12.58 -33.35 -1.21
C THR A 98 -13.13 -33.08 0.19
N VAL A 99 -12.25 -32.79 1.14
CA VAL A 99 -12.63 -32.44 2.50
C VAL A 99 -12.56 -30.93 2.67
N THR A 100 -13.62 -30.37 3.24
CA THR A 100 -13.66 -28.96 3.63
C THR A 100 -13.04 -28.84 5.02
N VAL A 101 -12.01 -28.00 5.16
CA VAL A 101 -11.39 -27.69 6.44
C VAL A 101 -11.62 -26.22 6.76
N THR A 102 -12.22 -25.97 7.91
CA THR A 102 -12.45 -24.64 8.45
C THR A 102 -11.65 -24.46 9.73
N GLY A 103 -11.14 -23.26 9.97
CA GLY A 103 -10.44 -22.94 11.20
C GLY A 103 -10.08 -21.47 11.31
N GLU A 104 -9.24 -21.18 12.29
CA GLU A 104 -8.72 -19.86 12.57
C GLU A 104 -7.23 -19.81 12.28
N ALA A 105 -6.74 -18.65 11.85
CA ALA A 105 -5.35 -18.42 11.55
C ALA A 105 -4.87 -17.10 12.14
N ASP A 106 -3.81 -17.20 12.96
CA ASP A 106 -3.04 -16.05 13.40
C ASP A 106 -1.85 -15.87 12.48
N VAL A 107 -1.72 -14.68 11.92
CA VAL A 107 -0.63 -14.28 11.05
C VAL A 107 0.20 -13.23 11.76
N ASN A 108 1.50 -13.48 11.87
CA ASN A 108 2.48 -12.48 12.28
C ASN A 108 3.41 -12.21 11.11
N ALA A 109 3.34 -11.00 10.58
CA ALA A 109 4.13 -10.56 9.45
C ALA A 109 5.00 -9.37 9.86
N SER A 110 6.30 -9.43 9.61
CA SER A 110 7.25 -8.40 10.01
C SER A 110 8.29 -8.12 8.94
N ASN A 111 8.98 -6.99 9.12
CA ASN A 111 10.00 -6.51 8.20
C ASN A 111 9.44 -6.27 6.80
N PHE A 112 8.39 -5.45 6.73
CA PHE A 112 7.85 -4.96 5.47
C PHE A 112 8.86 -4.10 4.75
N ILE A 113 8.97 -4.29 3.45
CA ILE A 113 9.82 -3.50 2.57
C ILE A 113 8.94 -3.04 1.42
N VAL A 114 8.59 -1.76 1.44
CA VAL A 114 7.83 -1.10 0.37
C VAL A 114 8.75 -0.15 -0.37
N LYS A 115 8.72 -0.21 -1.69
CA LYS A 115 9.42 0.71 -2.59
C LYS A 115 8.43 1.25 -3.61
N LEU A 116 8.25 2.57 -3.61
CA LEU A 116 7.42 3.27 -4.58
C LEU A 116 8.29 4.24 -5.35
N GLU A 117 8.08 4.30 -6.66
CA GLU A 117 8.60 5.36 -7.52
C GLU A 117 7.43 6.12 -8.13
N MET A 118 7.39 7.41 -7.90
CA MET A 118 6.37 8.31 -8.42
C MET A 118 7.02 9.39 -9.27
N ASP A 119 6.35 9.77 -10.34
CA ASP A 119 6.71 10.94 -11.14
C ASP A 119 5.73 12.07 -10.85
N VAL A 120 6.23 13.30 -10.86
CA VAL A 120 5.42 14.51 -10.85
C VAL A 120 5.28 14.98 -12.29
N LEU A 121 4.04 15.14 -12.73
CA LEU A 121 3.66 15.49 -14.10
C LEU A 121 2.76 16.71 -14.08
N THR A 122 2.53 17.30 -15.25
CA THR A 122 1.53 18.35 -15.46
C THR A 122 0.43 17.84 -16.38
N ARG A 123 -0.84 18.05 -16.00
CA ARG A 123 -2.00 17.79 -16.86
C ARG A 123 -3.01 18.92 -16.70
N ASN A 124 -3.46 19.51 -17.81
CA ASN A 124 -4.37 20.66 -17.80
C ASN A 124 -3.87 21.77 -16.86
N LEU A 125 -2.54 21.99 -16.85
CA LEU A 125 -1.86 23.01 -16.04
C LEU A 125 -1.97 22.79 -14.51
N HIS A 126 -2.38 21.59 -14.08
CA HIS A 126 -2.32 21.14 -12.68
C HIS A 126 -1.18 20.15 -12.46
N PRO A 127 -0.57 20.10 -11.26
CA PRO A 127 0.32 19.03 -10.88
C PRO A 127 -0.44 17.72 -10.78
N LEU A 128 0.22 16.61 -11.13
CA LEU A 128 -0.31 15.27 -10.98
C LEU A 128 0.81 14.32 -10.57
N ILE A 129 0.52 13.42 -9.62
CA ILE A 129 1.42 12.36 -9.19
C ILE A 129 1.03 11.08 -9.91
N LYS A 130 1.99 10.42 -10.54
CA LYS A 130 1.80 9.12 -11.19
C LYS A 130 2.71 8.07 -10.56
N LEU A 131 2.13 6.97 -10.07
CA LEU A 131 2.89 5.81 -9.62
C LEU A 131 3.48 5.07 -10.84
N ARG A 132 4.80 4.92 -10.87
CA ARG A 132 5.53 4.21 -11.95
C ARG A 132 5.93 2.82 -11.55
N LYS A 133 6.46 2.67 -10.34
CA LYS A 133 6.84 1.37 -9.81
C LYS A 133 6.30 1.24 -8.41
N CYS A 134 5.77 0.06 -8.13
CA CYS A 134 5.40 -0.34 -6.79
C CYS A 134 5.93 -1.75 -6.56
N ALA A 135 6.62 -1.93 -5.45
CA ALA A 135 7.03 -3.23 -4.97
C ALA A 135 6.82 -3.27 -3.46
N MET A 136 6.19 -4.34 -2.98
CA MET A 136 6.06 -4.65 -1.58
C MET A 136 6.60 -6.06 -1.34
N ASN A 137 7.33 -6.24 -0.26
CA ASN A 137 7.75 -7.55 0.20
C ASN A 137 7.64 -7.64 1.72
N ILE A 138 7.48 -8.86 2.22
CA ILE A 138 7.43 -9.21 3.63
C ILE A 138 8.49 -10.28 3.84
N ARG A 139 9.54 -9.98 4.61
CA ARG A 139 10.64 -10.95 4.79
C ARG A 139 10.25 -12.07 5.75
N ASN A 140 9.52 -11.74 6.80
CA ASN A 140 9.20 -12.67 7.86
C ASN A 140 7.69 -12.81 7.96
N ILE A 141 7.17 -13.99 7.71
CA ILE A 141 5.76 -14.31 7.91
C ILE A 141 5.67 -15.65 8.64
N SER A 142 4.87 -15.66 9.70
CA SER A 142 4.50 -16.87 10.42
C SER A 142 2.98 -16.97 10.44
N VAL A 143 2.48 -18.14 10.10
CA VAL A 143 1.07 -18.48 10.20
C VAL A 143 0.93 -19.63 11.20
N VAL A 144 0.02 -19.46 12.16
CA VAL A 144 -0.38 -20.47 13.14
C VAL A 144 -1.84 -20.79 12.86
N TYR A 145 -2.14 -22.05 12.60
CA TYR A 145 -3.48 -22.53 12.31
C TYR A 145 -4.06 -23.19 13.55
N HIS A 146 -5.27 -22.79 13.92
CA HIS A 146 -6.06 -23.39 14.98
C HIS A 146 -7.24 -24.11 14.33
N THR A 147 -7.23 -25.45 14.38
CA THR A 147 -8.35 -26.26 13.87
C THR A 147 -8.64 -27.38 14.85
N ASN A 148 -9.90 -27.80 14.93
CA ASN A 148 -10.32 -28.96 15.72
C ASN A 148 -10.00 -30.30 15.03
N SER A 149 -9.32 -30.30 13.87
CA SER A 149 -9.08 -31.50 13.07
C SER A 149 -7.61 -31.96 13.10
N ASN A 150 -7.40 -33.27 13.12
CA ASN A 150 -6.08 -33.89 12.98
C ASN A 150 -5.45 -33.72 11.57
N LEU A 151 -6.16 -33.08 10.62
CA LEU A 151 -5.65 -32.78 9.27
C LEU A 151 -4.61 -31.64 9.26
N LEU A 152 -4.32 -31.04 10.42
CA LEU A 152 -3.28 -30.02 10.64
C LEU A 152 -1.90 -30.43 10.08
N ASN A 153 -1.56 -31.72 10.07
CA ASN A 153 -0.28 -32.19 9.53
C ASN A 153 -0.12 -31.93 8.03
N ILE A 154 -1.21 -31.93 7.25
CA ILE A 154 -1.13 -31.61 5.82
C ILE A 154 -0.93 -30.10 5.64
N LEU A 155 -1.66 -29.29 6.41
CA LEU A 155 -1.51 -27.83 6.37
C LEU A 155 -0.13 -27.36 6.84
N SER A 156 0.47 -28.05 7.81
CA SER A 156 1.82 -27.74 8.28
C SER A 156 2.88 -27.98 7.20
N THR A 157 2.75 -29.05 6.39
CA THR A 157 3.66 -29.30 5.25
C THR A 157 3.53 -28.26 4.14
N MET A 158 2.37 -27.61 3.99
CA MET A 158 2.14 -26.56 2.99
C MET A 158 2.46 -25.14 3.49
N LYS A 159 2.91 -24.98 4.75
CA LYS A 159 3.11 -23.67 5.39
C LYS A 159 4.02 -22.71 4.60
N ASN A 160 5.08 -23.23 3.99
CA ASN A 160 6.01 -22.41 3.20
C ASN A 160 5.38 -21.93 1.89
N LEU A 161 4.69 -22.81 1.17
CA LEU A 161 3.96 -22.48 -0.06
C LEU A 161 2.88 -21.43 0.24
N MET A 162 2.12 -21.65 1.31
CA MET A 162 1.10 -20.74 1.80
C MET A 162 1.62 -19.35 2.09
N SER A 163 2.74 -19.28 2.82
CA SER A 163 3.40 -18.02 3.14
C SER A 163 3.77 -17.24 1.88
N GLN A 164 4.30 -17.91 0.85
CA GLN A 164 4.66 -17.27 -0.41
C GLN A 164 3.44 -16.74 -1.18
N ILE A 165 2.36 -17.53 -1.25
CA ILE A 165 1.10 -17.13 -1.90
C ILE A 165 0.52 -15.91 -1.20
N ILE A 166 0.44 -15.93 0.14
CA ILE A 166 -0.04 -14.81 0.97
C ILE A 166 0.78 -13.54 0.67
N VAL A 167 2.12 -13.62 0.74
CA VAL A 167 2.99 -12.45 0.50
C VAL A 167 2.82 -11.90 -0.91
N ARG A 168 2.74 -12.78 -1.92
CA ARG A 168 2.53 -12.38 -3.32
C ARG A 168 1.19 -11.67 -3.51
N LYS A 169 0.11 -12.21 -2.94
CA LYS A 169 -1.23 -11.64 -3.08
C LYS A 169 -1.37 -10.32 -2.33
N ILE A 170 -0.85 -10.23 -1.10
CA ILE A 170 -0.76 -8.97 -0.34
C ILE A 170 0.01 -7.93 -1.15
N SER A 171 1.17 -8.28 -1.69
CA SER A 171 2.00 -7.36 -2.48
C SER A 171 1.26 -6.82 -3.71
N THR A 172 0.55 -7.71 -4.41
CA THR A 172 -0.23 -7.36 -5.60
C THR A 172 -1.39 -6.42 -5.26
N GLU A 173 -2.20 -6.79 -4.25
CA GLU A 173 -3.35 -5.99 -3.83
C GLU A 173 -2.93 -4.64 -3.23
N PHE A 174 -1.84 -4.60 -2.47
CA PHE A 174 -1.25 -3.36 -1.98
C PHE A 174 -0.92 -2.42 -3.13
N CYS A 175 -0.16 -2.88 -4.13
CA CYS A 175 0.24 -2.04 -5.25
C CYS A 175 -0.94 -1.57 -6.10
N LYS A 176 -1.94 -2.43 -6.28
CA LYS A 176 -3.20 -2.08 -6.95
C LYS A 176 -3.94 -0.97 -6.20
N ARG A 177 -4.16 -1.12 -4.89
CA ARG A 177 -4.85 -0.13 -4.04
C ARG A 177 -4.11 1.18 -3.92
N MET A 178 -2.78 1.13 -3.81
CA MET A 178 -1.94 2.33 -3.83
C MET A 178 -2.20 3.15 -5.10
N ASN A 179 -2.21 2.49 -6.26
CA ASN A 179 -2.43 3.18 -7.53
C ASN A 179 -3.87 3.67 -7.71
N GLN A 180 -4.86 2.81 -7.44
CA GLN A 180 -6.27 3.09 -7.75
C GLN A 180 -6.95 4.01 -6.74
N THR A 181 -6.58 3.93 -5.47
CA THR A 181 -7.26 4.65 -4.39
C THR A 181 -6.40 5.77 -3.85
N MET A 182 -5.21 5.46 -3.36
CA MET A 182 -4.41 6.45 -2.63
C MET A 182 -3.90 7.55 -3.57
N ILE A 183 -3.30 7.20 -4.71
CA ILE A 183 -2.80 8.18 -5.68
C ILE A 183 -3.94 8.94 -6.36
N ALA A 184 -5.08 8.31 -6.61
CA ALA A 184 -6.27 8.99 -7.11
C ALA A 184 -6.75 10.07 -6.12
N ASN A 185 -6.91 9.73 -4.85
CA ASN A 185 -7.33 10.69 -3.81
C ASN A 185 -6.32 11.84 -3.64
N VAL A 186 -5.02 11.55 -3.70
CA VAL A 186 -3.98 12.58 -3.63
C VAL A 186 -4.08 13.52 -4.84
N ASN A 187 -4.27 12.99 -6.05
CA ASN A 187 -4.45 13.81 -7.24
C ASN A 187 -5.73 14.66 -7.17
N ASP A 188 -6.84 14.12 -6.65
CA ASP A 188 -8.06 14.89 -6.44
C ASP A 188 -7.87 16.05 -5.46
N MET A 189 -6.99 15.90 -4.46
CA MET A 189 -6.61 17.01 -3.57
C MET A 189 -5.71 18.02 -4.27
N ILE A 190 -4.72 17.57 -5.04
CA ILE A 190 -3.78 18.45 -5.76
C ILE A 190 -4.51 19.29 -6.83
N VAL A 191 -5.51 18.72 -7.50
CA VAL A 191 -6.32 19.46 -8.50
C VAL A 191 -7.11 20.60 -7.87
N ARG A 192 -7.38 20.57 -6.56
CA ARG A 192 -8.04 21.67 -5.84
C ARG A 192 -7.12 22.88 -5.59
N ILE A 193 -5.82 22.75 -5.84
CA ILE A 193 -4.91 23.89 -5.75
C ILE A 193 -5.34 24.91 -6.82
N PRO A 194 -5.67 26.15 -6.44
CA PRO A 194 -6.22 27.13 -7.35
C PRO A 194 -5.20 27.50 -8.44
N GLN A 195 -5.64 27.48 -9.70
CA GLN A 195 -4.83 27.93 -10.84
C GLN A 195 -4.82 29.45 -10.96
N TYR A 196 -5.84 30.12 -10.43
CA TYR A 196 -5.94 31.58 -10.44
C TYR A 196 -6.44 32.06 -9.09
N SER A 197 -5.90 33.18 -8.63
CA SER A 197 -6.44 33.92 -7.49
C SER A 197 -6.72 35.36 -7.90
N LYS A 198 -7.96 35.81 -7.71
CA LYS A 198 -8.36 37.18 -8.00
C LYS A 198 -7.82 38.12 -6.93
N LEU A 199 -7.23 39.22 -7.37
CA LEU A 199 -6.77 40.31 -6.52
C LEU A 199 -7.73 41.51 -6.63
N LEU A 200 -7.29 42.70 -6.20
CA LEU A 200 -8.06 43.93 -6.32
C LEU A 200 -8.38 44.27 -7.79
N GLY A 201 -9.63 44.66 -8.05
CA GLY A 201 -10.10 45.05 -9.38
C GLY A 201 -10.09 43.89 -10.39
N ASN A 202 -9.40 44.08 -11.52
CA ASN A 202 -9.27 43.12 -12.62
C ASN A 202 -7.92 42.38 -12.61
N LEU A 203 -7.17 42.45 -11.51
CA LEU A 203 -5.88 41.78 -11.37
C LEU A 203 -6.07 40.33 -10.91
N TYR A 204 -5.25 39.42 -11.43
CA TYR A 204 -5.23 38.01 -11.05
C TYR A 204 -3.79 37.49 -11.01
N THR A 205 -3.52 36.59 -10.06
CA THR A 205 -2.30 35.78 -10.07
C THR A 205 -2.59 34.47 -10.77
N ASN A 206 -1.73 34.08 -11.71
CA ASN A 206 -1.77 32.80 -12.39
C ASN A 206 -0.74 31.84 -11.76
N TYR A 207 -1.21 30.67 -11.33
CA TYR A 207 -0.43 29.59 -10.70
C TYR A 207 -0.39 28.33 -11.57
N GLU A 208 -0.60 28.45 -12.88
CA GLU A 208 -0.43 27.35 -13.84
C GLU A 208 0.90 26.61 -13.62
N PHE A 209 0.81 25.30 -13.44
CA PHE A 209 1.95 24.48 -13.06
C PHE A 209 2.78 24.08 -14.28
N GLN A 210 4.11 24.17 -14.13
CA GLN A 210 5.09 23.74 -15.13
C GLN A 210 6.14 22.88 -14.44
N VAL A 211 6.52 21.77 -15.07
CA VAL A 211 7.50 20.79 -14.59
C VAL A 211 8.71 20.85 -15.49
#